data_AF-A0AAU9IP52-F1
#
_entry.id   AF-A0AAU9IP52-F1
#
_cell.length_a   1.000
_cell.length_b   1.000
_cell.length_c   1.000
_cell.angle_alpha   90.00
_cell.angle_beta   90.00
_cell.angle_gamma   90.00
#
_symmetry.space_group_name_H-M   'P 1'
#
loop_
_entity.id
_entity.type
_entity.pdbx_description
1 polymer ?
#
loop_
_entity_poly.entity_id
_entity_poly.type
_entity_poly.pdbx_seq_one_letter_code
_entity_poly.pdbx_strand_id
1 'polypeptide(L)'
;MGVKGLLLGLNKIGWIIAGKCSECINLSVWDRDFATSKAHSETFGTNPILAPNPFNNDCSDINIFFSLTSTDVELLRLSEPAISFKPGAIWISHSGYSEANFDYLNKRGLESVSAIIPDEPEKIGSDSCTIMAQGKEKTILKIIGILQMIGQVNIEK
;
A
#
# COMPACT_ATOMS: atom_id res chain seq x y z
N MET A 1 10.19 -17.41 3.57
CA MET A 1 9.73 -16.62 2.40
C MET A 1 9.51 -15.20 2.87
N GLY A 2 10.08 -14.19 2.18
CA GLY A 2 9.95 -12.79 2.58
C GLY A 2 8.53 -12.26 2.44
N VAL A 3 8.23 -11.16 3.12
CA VAL A 3 6.93 -10.46 3.00
C VAL A 3 6.76 -9.98 1.55
N LYS A 4 5.58 -10.25 0.97
CA LYS A 4 5.22 -9.80 -0.38
C LYS A 4 4.15 -8.72 -0.33
N GLY A 5 4.37 -7.65 -1.08
CA GLY A 5 3.47 -6.52 -1.18
C GLY A 5 3.00 -6.26 -2.61
N LEU A 6 1.86 -5.58 -2.75
CA LEU A 6 1.39 -4.99 -3.99
C LEU A 6 1.03 -3.53 -3.75
N LEU A 7 1.67 -2.60 -4.47
CA LEU A 7 1.30 -1.18 -4.46
C LEU A 7 0.49 -0.80 -5.70
N LEU A 8 -0.65 -0.16 -5.45
CA LEU A 8 -1.63 0.26 -6.45
C LEU A 8 -1.62 1.79 -6.58
N GLY A 9 -1.18 2.27 -7.74
CA GLY A 9 -1.08 3.69 -8.07
C GLY A 9 0.33 4.25 -7.86
N LEU A 10 1.00 4.61 -8.94
CA LEU A 10 2.36 5.16 -8.98
C LEU A 10 2.35 6.65 -9.35
N ASN A 11 1.49 7.44 -8.69
CA ASN A 11 1.63 8.89 -8.71
C ASN A 11 2.96 9.32 -8.04
N LYS A 12 3.26 10.62 -8.01
CA LYS A 12 4.53 11.13 -7.43
C LYS A 12 4.84 10.55 -6.04
N ILE A 13 3.85 10.48 -5.16
CA ILE A 13 4.01 9.91 -3.80
C ILE A 13 4.16 8.39 -3.88
N GLY A 14 3.30 7.71 -4.65
CA GLY A 14 3.28 6.25 -4.77
C GLY A 14 4.57 5.67 -5.32
N TRP A 15 5.19 6.38 -6.26
CA TRP A 15 6.53 6.08 -6.77
C TRP A 15 7.58 6.07 -5.67
N ILE A 16 7.60 7.10 -4.82
CA ILE A 16 8.60 7.20 -3.74
C ILE A 16 8.34 6.15 -2.66
N ILE A 17 7.09 5.95 -2.26
CA ILE A 17 6.70 4.93 -1.30
C ILE A 17 7.06 3.53 -1.80
N ALA A 18 6.76 3.21 -3.06
CA ALA A 18 7.08 1.93 -3.65
C ALA A 18 8.60 1.68 -3.65
N GLY A 19 9.39 2.68 -4.03
CA GLY A 19 10.85 2.63 -3.93
C GLY A 19 11.31 2.29 -2.51
N LYS A 20 10.83 3.02 -1.50
CA LYS A 20 11.20 2.80 -0.09
C LYS A 20 10.78 1.44 0.45
N CYS A 21 9.55 1.02 0.18
CA CYS A 21 9.06 -0.29 0.61
C CYS A 21 9.85 -1.43 -0.06
N SER A 22 10.25 -1.29 -1.32
CA SER A 22 11.00 -2.32 -2.05
C SER A 22 12.37 -2.63 -1.44
N GLU A 23 12.92 -1.73 -0.62
CA GLU A 23 14.17 -1.96 0.12
C GLU A 23 14.01 -3.05 1.22
N CYS A 24 12.79 -3.33 1.69
CA CYS A 24 12.53 -4.25 2.80
C CYS A 24 11.55 -5.40 2.49
N ILE A 25 10.76 -5.29 1.43
CA ILE A 25 9.80 -6.32 1.01
C ILE A 25 9.86 -6.58 -0.49
N ASN A 26 9.47 -7.78 -0.91
CA ASN A 26 9.33 -8.09 -2.32
C ASN A 26 8.05 -7.43 -2.85
N LEU A 27 8.20 -6.31 -3.56
CA LEU A 27 7.10 -5.44 -3.94
C LEU A 27 6.74 -5.61 -5.41
N SER A 28 5.47 -5.92 -5.65
CA SER A 28 4.84 -5.76 -6.97
C SER A 28 4.22 -4.36 -7.07
N VAL A 29 4.27 -3.76 -8.26
CA VAL A 29 3.72 -2.42 -8.51
C VAL A 29 2.78 -2.45 -9.70
N TRP A 30 1.70 -1.68 -9.59
CA TRP A 30 0.72 -1.53 -10.65
C TRP A 30 0.24 -0.09 -10.78
N ASP A 31 0.17 0.39 -12.01
CA ASP A 31 -0.46 1.64 -12.40
C ASP A 31 -1.25 1.45 -13.69
N ARG A 32 -2.21 2.33 -13.96
CA ARG A 32 -2.98 2.32 -15.21
C ARG A 32 -2.07 2.57 -16.41
N ASP A 33 -1.05 3.40 -16.24
CA ASP A 33 0.02 3.55 -17.21
C ASP A 33 1.10 2.49 -16.94
N PHE A 34 1.11 1.46 -17.78
CA PHE A 34 2.07 0.35 -17.66
C PHE A 34 3.52 0.80 -17.87
N ALA A 35 3.75 1.92 -18.59
CA ALA A 35 5.09 2.47 -18.73
C ALA A 35 5.65 2.90 -17.37
N THR A 36 4.83 3.46 -16.49
CA THR A 36 5.21 3.85 -15.13
C THR A 36 5.60 2.64 -14.28
N SER A 37 4.81 1.56 -14.33
CA SER A 37 5.14 0.32 -13.60
C SER A 37 6.46 -0.29 -14.07
N LYS A 38 6.67 -0.31 -15.40
CA LYS A 38 7.92 -0.80 -16.00
C LYS A 38 9.12 0.06 -15.59
N ALA A 39 9.00 1.38 -15.69
CA ALA A 39 10.05 2.31 -15.30
C ALA A 39 10.42 2.16 -13.82
N HIS A 40 9.42 1.95 -12.95
CA HIS A 40 9.66 1.71 -11.52
C HIS A 40 10.45 0.42 -11.29
N SER A 41 10.11 -0.66 -12.01
CA SER A 41 10.85 -1.92 -11.99
C SER A 41 12.31 -1.76 -12.42
N GLU A 42 12.56 -1.02 -13.50
CA GLU A 42 13.92 -0.76 -13.99
C GLU A 42 14.75 0.08 -13.00
N THR A 43 14.09 0.96 -12.23
CA THR A 43 14.75 1.86 -11.27
C THR A 43 15.04 1.18 -9.93
N PHE A 44 14.07 0.43 -9.38
CA PHE A 44 14.12 -0.09 -8.00
C PHE A 44 14.10 -1.62 -7.91
N GLY A 45 13.97 -2.34 -9.02
CA GLY A 45 13.91 -3.81 -9.03
C GLY A 45 12.58 -4.39 -8.55
N THR A 46 11.50 -3.60 -8.51
CA THR A 46 10.15 -4.09 -8.20
C THR A 46 9.58 -4.98 -9.31
N ASN A 47 8.55 -5.78 -9.02
CA ASN A 47 7.87 -6.59 -10.04
C ASN A 47 6.72 -5.80 -10.69
N PRO A 48 6.80 -5.46 -11.99
CA PRO A 48 5.75 -4.68 -12.63
C PRO A 48 4.59 -5.58 -13.02
N ILE A 49 3.37 -5.16 -12.69
CA ILE A 49 2.16 -5.81 -13.19
C ILE A 49 1.68 -5.08 -14.44
N LEU A 50 1.79 -5.74 -15.60
CA LEU A 50 1.49 -5.18 -16.92
C LEU A 50 0.13 -5.69 -17.45
N ALA A 51 -0.90 -5.60 -16.61
CA ALA A 51 -2.25 -6.05 -16.92
C ALA A 51 -3.28 -4.95 -16.60
N PRO A 52 -4.39 -4.82 -17.35
CA PRO A 52 -5.42 -3.80 -17.07
C PRO A 52 -6.05 -3.90 -15.68
N ASN A 53 -6.06 -5.11 -15.10
CA ASN A 53 -6.48 -5.37 -13.73
C ASN A 53 -5.34 -6.08 -13.02
N PRO A 54 -4.80 -5.54 -11.91
CA PRO A 54 -3.67 -6.16 -11.22
C PRO A 54 -4.00 -7.56 -10.70
N PHE A 55 -5.26 -7.77 -10.32
CA PHE A 55 -5.77 -9.01 -9.74
C PHE A 55 -6.14 -10.09 -10.77
N ASN A 56 -5.94 -9.82 -12.06
CA ASN A 56 -5.96 -10.89 -13.07
C ASN A 56 -4.67 -11.74 -13.02
N ASN A 57 -3.65 -11.30 -12.28
CA ASN A 57 -2.44 -12.06 -12.00
C ASN A 57 -2.62 -12.81 -10.68
N ASP A 58 -1.87 -13.89 -10.48
CA ASP A 58 -1.86 -14.57 -9.19
C ASP A 58 -1.31 -13.63 -8.11
N CYS A 59 -2.20 -13.22 -7.20
CA CYS A 59 -1.90 -12.39 -6.03
C CYS A 59 -2.09 -13.16 -4.72
N SER A 60 -2.18 -14.50 -4.77
CA SER A 60 -2.47 -15.36 -3.60
C SER A 60 -1.37 -15.36 -2.54
N ASP A 61 -0.17 -14.91 -2.91
CA ASP A 61 0.99 -14.79 -2.05
C ASP A 61 1.23 -13.36 -1.52
N ILE A 62 0.46 -12.37 -1.97
CA ILE A 62 0.53 -10.99 -1.47
C ILE A 62 -0.09 -10.92 -0.08
N ASN A 63 0.68 -10.41 0.89
CA ASN A 63 0.22 -10.25 2.27
C ASN A 63 -0.17 -8.81 2.60
N ILE A 64 0.34 -7.85 1.84
CA ILE A 64 0.20 -6.42 2.09
C ILE A 64 -0.17 -5.72 0.78
N PHE A 65 -1.25 -4.96 0.81
CA PHE A 65 -1.66 -4.10 -0.29
C PHE A 65 -1.47 -2.65 0.12
N PHE A 66 -0.85 -1.84 -0.73
CA PHE A 66 -0.74 -0.40 -0.58
C PHE A 66 -1.61 0.26 -1.65
N SER A 67 -2.29 1.33 -1.31
CA SER A 67 -3.12 2.05 -2.26
C SER A 67 -2.94 3.56 -2.13
N LEU A 68 -2.78 4.19 -3.29
CA LEU A 68 -2.74 5.64 -3.48
C LEU A 68 -3.85 6.07 -4.44
N THR A 69 -5.07 5.69 -4.10
CA THR A 69 -6.26 5.94 -4.91
C THR A 69 -6.78 7.36 -4.72
N SER A 70 -7.39 7.93 -5.76
CA SER A 70 -7.91 9.30 -5.69
C SER A 70 -9.26 9.40 -4.97
N THR A 71 -9.99 8.29 -4.79
CA THR A 71 -11.34 8.28 -4.19
C THR A 71 -11.61 7.02 -3.37
N ASP A 72 -12.54 7.12 -2.42
CA ASP A 72 -13.09 6.00 -1.64
C ASP A 72 -13.73 4.92 -2.54
N VAL A 73 -14.41 5.32 -3.62
CA VAL A 73 -15.03 4.38 -4.59
C VAL A 73 -13.98 3.55 -5.30
N GLU A 74 -12.87 4.18 -5.71
CA GLU A 74 -11.80 3.48 -6.40
C GLU A 74 -11.11 2.46 -5.49
N LEU A 75 -10.93 2.80 -4.21
CA LEU A 75 -10.45 1.83 -3.24
C LEU A 75 -11.36 0.61 -3.16
N LEU A 76 -12.67 0.80 -2.97
CA LEU A 76 -13.58 -0.32 -2.78
C LEU A 76 -13.55 -1.23 -4.00
N ARG A 77 -13.51 -0.62 -5.20
CA ARG A 77 -13.35 -1.35 -6.47
C ARG A 77 -12.07 -2.18 -6.53
N LEU A 78 -10.94 -1.66 -6.01
CA LEU A 78 -9.65 -2.35 -6.03
C LEU A 78 -9.49 -3.36 -4.89
N SER A 79 -10.17 -3.19 -3.76
CA SER A 79 -10.04 -4.07 -2.60
C SER A 79 -10.95 -5.30 -2.66
N GLU A 80 -12.06 -5.26 -3.41
CA GLU A 80 -12.96 -6.40 -3.60
C GLU A 80 -12.27 -7.67 -4.12
N PRO A 81 -11.42 -7.60 -5.16
CA PRO A 81 -10.63 -8.76 -5.56
C PRO A 81 -9.70 -9.26 -4.45
N ALA A 82 -9.01 -8.36 -3.75
CA ALA A 82 -8.06 -8.71 -2.70
C ALA A 82 -8.73 -9.48 -1.53
N ILE A 83 -9.95 -9.09 -1.15
CA ILE A 83 -10.79 -9.82 -0.19
C ILE A 83 -10.94 -11.30 -0.59
N SER A 84 -11.16 -11.57 -1.87
CA SER A 84 -11.39 -12.92 -2.39
C SER A 84 -10.11 -13.75 -2.47
N PHE A 85 -8.98 -13.13 -2.81
CA PHE A 85 -7.69 -13.82 -2.97
C PHE A 85 -7.00 -14.11 -1.63
N LYS A 86 -7.06 -13.19 -0.67
CA LYS A 86 -6.29 -13.29 0.57
C LYS A 86 -7.01 -12.71 1.79
N PRO A 87 -7.99 -13.43 2.35
CA PRO A 87 -8.51 -13.12 3.68
C PRO A 87 -7.37 -13.02 4.70
N GLY A 88 -7.38 -12.00 5.53
CA GLY A 88 -6.37 -11.69 6.53
C GLY A 88 -5.18 -10.87 6.02
N ALA A 89 -5.12 -10.54 4.73
CA ALA A 89 -4.13 -9.58 4.22
C ALA A 89 -4.35 -8.18 4.81
N ILE A 90 -3.29 -7.38 4.82
CA ILE A 90 -3.30 -6.02 5.33
C ILE A 90 -3.45 -5.05 4.15
N TRP A 91 -4.43 -4.16 4.21
CA TRP A 91 -4.64 -3.09 3.24
C TRP A 91 -4.25 -1.74 3.85
N ILE A 92 -3.29 -1.07 3.24
CA ILE A 92 -2.72 0.20 3.68
C ILE A 92 -3.15 1.31 2.71
N SER A 93 -3.79 2.34 3.23
CA SER A 93 -4.00 3.61 2.52
C SER A 93 -2.86 4.54 2.70
N HIS A 94 -2.51 5.30 1.67
CA HIS A 94 -1.86 6.59 1.85
C HIS A 94 -2.73 7.78 1.46
N SER A 95 -3.96 7.56 0.98
CA SER A 95 -4.90 8.62 0.60
C SER A 95 -5.85 9.06 1.72
N GLY A 96 -5.85 8.34 2.85
CA GLY A 96 -6.88 8.47 3.89
C GLY A 96 -8.21 7.84 3.46
N TYR A 97 -9.04 7.42 4.43
CA TYR A 97 -10.38 6.87 4.17
C TYR A 97 -11.42 7.44 5.13
N SER A 98 -12.68 7.32 4.72
CA SER A 98 -13.80 7.34 5.66
C SER A 98 -13.80 6.11 6.59
N GLU A 99 -14.29 6.29 7.81
CA GLU A 99 -14.48 5.21 8.79
C GLU A 99 -15.32 4.05 8.22
N ALA A 100 -16.31 4.36 7.37
CA ALA A 100 -17.17 3.38 6.72
C ALA A 100 -16.39 2.39 5.84
N ASN A 101 -15.35 2.85 5.14
CA ASN A 101 -14.51 1.98 4.31
C ASN A 101 -13.62 1.07 5.15
N PHE A 102 -13.08 1.58 6.26
CA PHE A 102 -12.35 0.74 7.22
C PHE A 102 -13.21 -0.39 7.74
N ASP A 103 -14.42 -0.05 8.16
CA ASP A 103 -15.42 -0.99 8.65
C ASP A 103 -15.78 -2.04 7.59
N TYR A 104 -15.97 -1.61 6.35
CA TYR A 104 -16.26 -2.48 5.22
C TYR A 104 -15.15 -3.51 4.99
N LEU A 105 -13.90 -3.07 4.87
CA LEU A 105 -12.75 -3.95 4.64
C LEU A 105 -12.56 -4.95 5.79
N ASN A 106 -12.64 -4.48 7.04
CA ASN A 106 -12.52 -5.33 8.22
C ASN A 106 -13.60 -6.41 8.29
N LYS A 107 -14.87 -6.05 8.03
CA LYS A 107 -16.00 -7.00 8.05
C LYS A 107 -15.87 -8.07 6.97
N ARG A 108 -15.16 -7.78 5.88
CA ARG A 108 -14.94 -8.68 4.74
C ARG A 108 -13.64 -9.47 4.86
N GLY A 109 -12.88 -9.29 5.94
CA GLY A 109 -11.73 -10.12 6.27
C GLY A 109 -10.38 -9.53 5.89
N LEU A 110 -10.30 -8.28 5.42
CA LEU A 110 -9.01 -7.56 5.31
C LEU A 110 -8.71 -6.81 6.61
N GLU A 111 -7.49 -6.91 7.11
CA GLU A 111 -7.01 -5.97 8.12
C GLU A 111 -6.65 -4.66 7.42
N SER A 112 -6.96 -3.51 8.01
CA SER A 112 -6.90 -2.23 7.29
C SER A 112 -6.21 -1.15 8.12
N VAL A 113 -5.34 -0.37 7.49
CA VAL A 113 -4.59 0.73 8.10
C VAL A 113 -4.65 1.98 7.22
N SER A 114 -4.96 3.14 7.81
CA SER A 114 -4.69 4.45 7.22
C SER A 114 -3.25 4.82 7.54
N ALA A 115 -2.46 5.24 6.58
CA ALA A 115 -1.09 5.70 6.78
C ALA A 115 -0.88 7.02 6.03
N ILE A 116 -1.46 8.11 6.53
CA ILE A 116 -1.42 9.41 5.86
C ILE A 116 -0.05 10.04 6.06
N ILE A 117 0.52 10.60 4.98
CA ILE A 117 1.76 11.37 5.02
C ILE A 117 1.38 12.84 4.89
N PRO A 118 1.41 13.65 5.97
CA PRO A 118 1.08 15.08 5.93
C PRO A 118 2.23 15.95 5.40
N ASP A 119 3.36 15.33 5.03
CA ASP A 119 4.58 16.00 4.59
C ASP A 119 4.71 16.07 3.07
N GLU A 120 5.59 16.96 2.62
CA GLU A 120 5.98 17.07 1.21
C GLU A 120 6.67 15.78 0.70
N PRO A 121 6.47 15.40 -0.58
CA PRO A 121 7.03 14.19 -1.19
C PRO A 121 8.54 14.02 -0.94
N GLU A 122 9.29 15.11 -0.95
CA GLU A 122 10.76 15.12 -0.85
C GLU A 122 11.26 14.67 0.52
N LYS A 123 10.41 14.69 1.56
CA LYS A 123 10.78 14.21 2.90
C LYS A 123 10.65 12.70 3.04
N ILE A 124 9.89 12.03 2.18
CA ILE A 124 9.61 10.59 2.31
C ILE A 124 10.93 9.79 2.30
N GLY A 125 11.09 8.93 3.30
CA GLY A 125 12.30 8.14 3.53
C GLY A 125 13.37 8.85 4.37
N SER A 126 13.05 10.02 4.93
CA SER A 126 13.89 10.73 5.91
C SER A 126 13.29 10.66 7.31
N ASP A 127 14.14 10.85 8.33
CA ASP A 127 13.73 10.94 9.74
C ASP A 127 12.77 12.11 10.03
N SER A 128 12.64 13.05 9.09
CA SER A 128 11.75 14.21 9.21
C SER A 128 10.35 14.00 8.60
N CYS A 129 10.12 12.87 7.92
CA CYS A 129 8.80 12.52 7.40
C CYS A 129 7.97 11.86 8.50
N THR A 130 6.75 12.31 8.69
CA THR A 130 5.78 11.72 9.61
C THR A 130 4.77 10.87 8.86
N ILE A 131 4.35 9.76 9.47
CA ILE A 131 3.22 8.96 9.02
C ILE A 131 2.19 8.92 10.15
N MET A 132 0.99 9.40 9.86
CA MET A 132 -0.16 9.31 10.75
C MET A 132 -0.88 7.99 10.48
N ALA A 133 -0.66 7.02 11.36
CA ALA A 133 -1.16 5.67 11.21
C ALA A 133 -2.41 5.44 12.07
N GLN A 134 -3.53 5.11 11.43
CA GLN A 134 -4.80 4.82 12.08
C GLN A 134 -5.27 3.40 11.75
N GLY A 135 -5.77 2.67 12.74
CA GLY A 135 -6.23 1.28 12.59
C GLY A 135 -6.07 0.50 13.89
N LYS A 136 -6.31 -0.82 13.85
CA LYS A 136 -6.04 -1.66 15.02
C LYS A 136 -4.55 -1.65 15.31
N GLU A 137 -4.16 -1.28 16.54
CA GLU A 137 -2.76 -1.21 16.97
C GLU A 137 -1.98 -2.50 16.64
N LYS A 138 -2.57 -3.66 16.93
CA LYS A 138 -1.97 -4.97 16.60
C LYS A 138 -1.68 -5.17 15.11
N THR A 139 -2.46 -4.56 14.22
CA THR A 139 -2.27 -4.63 12.77
C THR A 139 -1.15 -3.69 12.36
N ILE A 140 -1.13 -2.46 12.89
CA ILE A 140 -0.07 -1.48 12.63
C ILE A 140 1.28 -2.03 13.06
N LEU A 141 1.36 -2.66 14.24
CA LEU A 141 2.59 -3.27 14.76
C LEU A 141 3.14 -4.39 13.86
N LYS A 142 2.29 -5.10 13.08
CA LYS A 142 2.77 -6.10 12.11
C LYS A 142 3.51 -5.49 10.92
N ILE A 143 3.18 -4.25 10.56
CA ILE A 143 3.73 -3.55 9.38
C ILE A 143 4.62 -2.36 9.75
N ILE A 144 4.85 -2.12 11.04
CA ILE A 144 5.54 -0.91 11.51
C ILE A 144 6.92 -0.75 10.90
N GLY A 145 7.69 -1.84 10.76
CA GLY A 145 9.01 -1.80 10.12
C GLY A 145 8.95 -1.38 8.65
N ILE A 146 7.87 -1.68 7.93
CA ILE A 146 7.68 -1.26 6.54
C ILE A 146 7.31 0.22 6.49
N LEU A 147 6.39 0.66 7.36
CA LEU A 147 6.03 2.08 7.47
C LEU A 147 7.24 2.93 7.89
N GLN A 148 8.13 2.41 8.74
CA GLN A 148 9.36 3.08 9.15
C GLN A 148 10.36 3.32 8.01
N MET A 149 10.26 2.58 6.89
CA MET A 149 11.04 2.89 5.68
C MET A 149 10.58 4.18 5.00
N ILE A 150 9.33 4.59 5.24
CA ILE A 150 8.72 5.78 4.65
C ILE A 150 8.93 6.99 5.58
N GLY A 151 8.87 6.80 6.90
CA GLY A 151 9.02 7.90 7.88
C GLY A 151 8.69 7.48 9.32
N GLN A 152 8.74 8.43 10.25
CA GLN A 152 8.39 8.23 11.66
C GLN A 152 6.89 7.95 11.82
N VAL A 153 6.56 6.78 12.35
CA VAL A 153 5.18 6.33 12.53
C VAL A 153 4.59 6.87 13.84
N ASN A 154 3.56 7.70 13.72
CA ASN A 154 2.73 8.15 14.83
C ASN A 154 1.40 7.39 14.79
N ILE A 155 1.16 6.55 15.79
CA ILE A 155 -0.09 5.77 15.89
C ILE A 155 -1.17 6.63 16.53
N GLU A 156 -2.23 6.89 15.78
CA GLU A 156 -3.41 7.60 16.27
C GLU A 156 -4.31 6.64 17.05
N LYS A 157 -4.81 7.09 18.20
CA LYS A 157 -5.69 6.33 19.10
C LYS A 157 -7.15 6.52 18.75
#